data_AF-A0A9W3FCZ3-F1
#
_entry.id   AF-A0A9W3FCZ3-F1
#
_cell.length_a   1.000
_cell.length_b   1.000
_cell.length_c   1.000
_cell.angle_alpha   90.00
_cell.angle_beta   90.00
_cell.angle_gamma   90.00
#
_symmetry.space_group_name_H-M   'P 1'
#
loop_
_entity.id
_entity.type
_entity.pdbx_description
1 polymer ?
#
loop_
_entity_poly.entity_id
_entity_poly.type
_entity_poly.pdbx_seq_one_letter_code
_entity_poly.pdbx_strand_id
1 'polypeptide(L)'
;MKMSCDVRLDAIPIQAAKASREIASDYKYKLDHEKQKGHYVGTLTARDDNKIRWALIAGKIQNEREYRLHWAKWKSKFQSPADMLSITHSKQSQDLVSDIDYRNYLH
;
A
#
# COMPACT_ATOMS: atom_id res chain seq x y z
N MET A 1 -7.93 -66.67 14.55
CA MET A 1 -6.64 -65.97 14.34
C MET A 1 -6.83 -64.54 14.86
N LYS A 2 -6.37 -64.22 16.08
CA LYS A 2 -6.46 -62.84 16.62
C LYS A 2 -5.21 -62.09 16.17
N MET A 3 -5.36 -61.14 15.25
CA MET A 3 -4.30 -60.20 14.91
C MET A 3 -4.10 -59.27 16.10
N SER A 4 -3.00 -59.46 16.84
CA SER A 4 -2.56 -58.54 17.88
C SER A 4 -2.15 -57.23 17.21
N CYS A 5 -3.04 -56.24 17.24
CA CYS A 5 -2.74 -54.89 16.80
C CYS A 5 -1.83 -54.23 17.85
N ASP A 6 -0.58 -53.97 17.48
CA ASP A 6 0.34 -53.11 18.25
C ASP A 6 -0.12 -51.66 18.06
N VAL A 7 -1.10 -51.23 18.86
CA VAL A 7 -1.65 -49.86 18.82
C VAL A 7 -0.64 -48.90 19.43
N ARG A 8 0.32 -48.47 18.62
CA ARG A 8 1.22 -47.36 18.96
C ARG A 8 0.39 -46.10 19.15
N LEU A 9 0.67 -45.33 20.20
CA LEU A 9 -0.06 -44.10 20.52
C LEU A 9 0.01 -43.03 19.41
N ASP A 10 0.99 -43.17 18.52
CA ASP A 10 1.23 -42.32 17.35
C ASP A 10 0.53 -42.83 16.08
N ALA A 11 -0.20 -43.94 16.16
CA ALA A 11 -0.98 -44.43 15.04
C ALA A 11 -2.01 -43.37 14.61
N ILE A 12 -2.07 -43.10 13.31
CA ILE A 12 -2.98 -42.14 12.66
C ILE A 12 -4.43 -42.22 13.19
N PRO A 13 -5.07 -43.41 13.34
CA PRO A 13 -6.44 -43.47 13.86
C PRO A 13 -6.56 -43.03 15.32
N ILE A 14 -5.54 -43.27 16.15
CA ILE A 14 -5.53 -42.88 17.57
C ILE A 14 -5.33 -41.37 17.69
N GLN A 15 -4.44 -40.79 16.89
CA GLN A 15 -4.25 -39.34 16.84
C GLN A 15 -5.51 -38.63 16.33
N ALA A 16 -6.15 -39.16 15.29
CA ALA A 16 -7.41 -38.61 14.77
C ALA A 16 -8.52 -38.66 15.83
N ALA A 17 -8.67 -39.79 16.54
CA ALA A 17 -9.64 -39.91 17.62
C ALA A 17 -9.36 -38.94 18.78
N LYS A 18 -8.09 -38.73 19.14
CA LYS A 18 -7.69 -37.73 20.15
C LYS A 18 -8.02 -36.31 19.71
N ALA A 19 -7.69 -35.93 18.47
CA ALA A 19 -8.01 -34.62 17.92
C ALA A 19 -9.53 -34.38 17.90
N SER A 20 -10.32 -35.34 17.45
CA SER A 20 -11.80 -35.24 17.47
C SER A 20 -12.36 -35.08 18.88
N ARG A 21 -11.80 -35.79 19.87
CA ARG A 21 -12.19 -35.62 21.28
C ARG A 21 -11.84 -34.24 21.82
N GLU A 22 -10.69 -33.70 21.44
CA GLU A 22 -10.29 -32.35 21.86
C GLU A 22 -11.18 -31.26 21.24
N ILE A 23 -11.56 -31.42 19.97
CA ILE A 23 -12.49 -30.51 19.26
C ILE A 23 -13.88 -30.53 19.89
N ALA A 24 -14.38 -31.71 20.26
CA ALA A 24 -15.69 -31.87 20.90
C ALA A 24 -15.72 -31.49 22.40
N SER A 25 -14.59 -31.02 22.96
CA SER A 25 -14.50 -30.68 24.38
C SER A 25 -15.04 -29.27 24.64
N ASP A 26 -16.19 -29.18 25.31
CA ASP A 26 -16.79 -27.93 25.78
C ASP A 26 -15.84 -27.05 26.59
N TYR A 27 -14.91 -27.66 27.33
CA TYR A 27 -13.90 -26.93 28.09
C TYR A 27 -12.93 -26.19 27.18
N LYS A 28 -12.42 -26.83 26.12
CA LYS A 28 -11.52 -26.17 25.17
C LYS A 28 -12.26 -25.09 24.39
N TYR A 29 -13.52 -25.34 24.00
CA TYR A 29 -14.37 -24.33 23.36
C TYR A 29 -14.50 -23.06 24.22
N LYS A 30 -14.84 -23.22 25.52
CA LYS A 30 -14.97 -22.07 26.43
C LYS A 30 -13.64 -21.37 26.69
N LEU A 31 -12.56 -22.12 26.82
CA LEU A 31 -11.22 -21.57 27.05
C LEU A 31 -10.72 -20.76 25.84
N ASP A 32 -10.91 -21.26 24.62
CA ASP A 32 -10.56 -20.52 23.42
C ASP A 32 -11.48 -19.31 23.21
N HIS A 33 -12.76 -19.42 23.57
CA HIS A 33 -13.68 -18.27 23.58
C HIS A 33 -13.24 -17.17 24.55
N GLU A 34 -12.81 -17.51 25.77
CA GLU A 34 -12.25 -16.53 26.72
C GLU A 34 -10.90 -15.96 26.28
N LYS A 35 -10.07 -16.72 25.57
CA LYS A 35 -8.82 -16.20 24.97
C LYS A 35 -9.09 -15.25 23.81
N GLN A 36 -10.08 -15.57 22.98
CA GLN A 36 -10.46 -14.75 21.83
C GLN A 36 -11.20 -13.47 22.25
N LYS A 37 -11.92 -13.52 23.37
CA LYS A 37 -12.40 -12.32 24.06
C LYS A 37 -11.20 -11.44 24.41
N GLY A 38 -11.16 -10.23 23.85
CA GLY A 38 -10.04 -9.32 24.05
C GLY A 38 -9.21 -9.05 22.80
N HIS A 39 -9.17 -9.97 21.83
CA HIS A 39 -8.42 -9.75 20.57
C HIS A 39 -8.99 -8.59 19.74
N TYR A 40 -10.27 -8.27 19.92
CA TYR A 40 -10.94 -7.13 19.31
C TYR A 40 -11.00 -5.89 20.21
N VAL A 41 -10.32 -5.89 21.37
CA VAL A 41 -10.32 -4.74 22.29
C VAL A 41 -9.28 -3.74 21.79
N GLY A 42 -9.70 -2.98 20.78
CA GLY A 42 -9.00 -1.79 20.31
C GLY A 42 -7.70 -2.05 19.54
N THR A 43 -7.06 -0.94 19.18
CA THR A 43 -5.80 -0.95 18.46
C THR A 43 -4.67 -0.64 19.43
N LEU A 44 -3.52 -1.32 19.28
CA LEU A 44 -2.39 -1.20 20.21
C LEU A 44 -1.92 0.26 20.36
N THR A 45 -1.97 1.01 19.27
CA THR A 45 -1.66 2.43 19.21
C THR A 45 -2.83 3.21 18.60
N ALA A 46 -2.98 4.48 18.98
CA ALA A 46 -3.93 5.41 18.36
C ALA A 46 -3.73 5.57 16.84
N ARG A 47 -2.53 5.30 16.32
CA ARG A 47 -2.23 5.31 14.87
C ARG A 47 -2.84 4.13 14.13
N ASP A 48 -3.02 3.02 14.85
CA ASP A 48 -3.52 1.78 14.29
C ASP A 48 -5.07 1.78 14.25
N ASP A 49 -5.72 2.75 14.92
CA ASP A 49 -7.18 2.92 14.91
C ASP A 49 -7.66 3.49 13.57
N ASN A 50 -8.51 2.73 12.89
CA ASN A 50 -9.14 3.14 11.64
C ASN A 50 -9.94 4.45 11.77
N LYS A 51 -10.66 4.66 12.88
CA LYS A 51 -11.46 5.87 13.11
C LYS A 51 -10.58 7.10 13.21
N ILE A 52 -9.50 7.02 13.96
CA ILE A 52 -8.52 8.12 14.10
C ILE A 52 -7.83 8.37 12.77
N ARG A 53 -7.44 7.32 12.04
CA ARG A 53 -6.87 7.44 10.69
C ARG A 53 -7.81 8.17 9.73
N TRP A 54 -9.10 7.83 9.72
CA TRP A 54 -10.09 8.50 8.88
C TRP A 54 -10.31 9.96 9.29
N ALA A 55 -10.35 10.25 10.59
CA ALA A 55 -10.45 11.63 11.08
C ALA A 55 -9.24 12.49 10.64
N LEU A 56 -8.03 11.94 10.68
CA LEU A 56 -6.82 12.61 10.20
C LEU A 56 -6.89 12.88 8.69
N ILE A 57 -7.35 11.92 7.89
CA ILE A 57 -7.51 12.10 6.44
C ILE A 57 -8.55 13.18 6.15
N ALA A 58 -9.69 13.18 6.85
CA ALA A 58 -10.73 14.19 6.69
C ALA A 58 -10.20 15.60 7.03
N GLY A 59 -9.43 15.74 8.12
CA GLY A 59 -8.81 17.01 8.50
C GLY A 59 -7.80 17.52 7.48
N LYS A 60 -7.02 16.63 6.85
CA LYS A 60 -6.11 17.00 5.75
C LYS A 60 -6.86 17.52 4.52
N ILE A 61 -7.97 16.88 4.14
CA ILE A 61 -8.79 17.32 3.00
C ILE A 61 -9.40 18.71 3.26
N GLN A 62 -9.80 18.99 4.50
CA GLN A 62 -10.32 20.30 4.91
C GLN A 62 -9.25 21.40 4.99
N ASN A 63 -7.97 21.04 5.01
CA ASN A 63 -6.88 21.98 5.17
C ASN A 63 -6.57 22.72 3.85
N GLU A 64 -7.02 23.98 3.77
CA GLU A 64 -6.82 24.84 2.59
C GLU A 64 -5.33 25.07 2.24
N ARG A 65 -4.44 25.02 3.23
CA ARG A 65 -2.99 25.17 2.99
C ARG A 65 -2.43 23.96 2.24
N GLU A 66 -2.78 22.75 2.67
CA GLU A 66 -2.36 21.51 2.00
C GLU A 66 -2.95 21.43 0.59
N TYR A 67 -4.22 21.81 0.43
CA TYR A 67 -4.88 21.89 -0.87
C TYR A 67 -4.13 22.79 -1.86
N ARG A 68 -3.78 24.02 -1.45
CA ARG A 68 -3.10 24.99 -2.34
C ARG A 68 -1.64 24.64 -2.61
N LEU A 69 -0.98 23.90 -1.73
CA LEU A 69 0.45 23.59 -1.83
C LEU A 69 0.77 22.76 -3.08
N HIS A 70 -0.05 21.75 -3.40
CA HIS A 70 0.14 20.94 -4.60
C HIS A 70 -0.01 21.78 -5.87
N TRP A 71 -1.08 22.58 -5.95
CA TRP A 71 -1.28 23.52 -7.05
C TRP A 71 -0.10 24.48 -7.22
N ALA A 72 0.35 25.11 -6.14
CA ALA A 72 1.45 26.08 -6.19
C ALA A 72 2.76 25.45 -6.70
N LYS A 73 3.04 24.19 -6.32
CA LYS A 73 4.22 23.44 -6.77
C LYS A 73 4.21 23.14 -8.27
N TRP A 74 3.03 22.91 -8.84
CA TRP A 74 2.89 22.44 -10.23
C TRP A 74 2.48 23.53 -11.21
N LYS A 75 1.88 24.64 -10.76
CA LYS A 75 1.43 25.73 -11.63
C LYS A 75 2.55 26.27 -12.54
N SER A 76 3.79 26.33 -12.05
CA SER A 76 4.94 26.81 -12.82
C SER A 76 5.65 25.72 -13.64
N LYS A 77 5.29 24.45 -13.44
CA LYS A 77 5.91 23.32 -14.13
C LYS A 77 5.16 23.06 -15.44
N PHE A 78 5.55 23.76 -16.48
CA PHE A 78 5.10 23.49 -17.84
C PHE A 78 6.15 22.64 -18.57
N GLN A 79 5.74 21.46 -19.03
CA GLN A 79 6.55 20.59 -19.89
C GLN A 79 5.90 20.60 -21.28
N SER A 80 6.60 21.17 -22.26
CA SER A 80 6.21 21.08 -23.65
C SER A 80 7.16 20.14 -24.39
N PRO A 81 6.65 19.19 -25.20
CA PRO A 81 7.51 18.36 -26.04
C PRO A 81 8.38 19.23 -26.95
N ALA A 82 9.68 18.94 -27.03
CA ALA A 82 10.60 19.69 -27.87
C ALA A 82 10.24 19.66 -29.37
N ASP A 83 9.51 18.62 -29.78
CA ASP A 83 9.10 18.36 -31.16
C ASP A 83 7.77 19.02 -31.54
N MET A 84 7.21 19.89 -30.69
CA MET A 84 6.02 20.66 -31.06
C MET A 84 6.31 21.58 -32.26
N LEU A 85 5.39 21.61 -33.23
CA LEU A 85 5.51 22.41 -34.45
C LEU A 85 5.76 23.90 -34.19
N SER A 86 5.17 24.46 -33.14
CA SER A 86 5.41 25.86 -32.76
C SER A 86 6.85 26.12 -32.32
N ILE A 87 7.46 25.17 -31.61
CA ILE A 87 8.85 25.27 -31.14
C ILE A 87 9.80 25.09 -32.32
N THR A 88 9.57 24.11 -33.19
CA THR A 88 10.42 23.86 -34.36
C THR A 88 10.38 25.02 -35.35
N HIS A 89 9.20 25.53 -35.67
CA HIS A 89 9.05 26.70 -36.54
C HIS A 89 9.72 27.93 -35.94
N SER A 90 9.52 28.20 -34.64
CA SER A 90 10.16 29.35 -33.97
C SER A 90 11.68 29.28 -33.99
N LYS A 91 12.27 28.09 -33.82
CA LYS A 91 13.72 27.88 -33.94
C LYS A 91 14.20 28.21 -35.34
N GLN A 92 13.57 27.65 -36.37
CA GLN A 92 13.92 27.91 -37.76
C GLN A 92 13.80 29.40 -38.11
N SER A 93 12.75 30.08 -37.64
CA SER A 93 12.61 31.53 -37.85
C SER A 93 13.69 32.33 -37.11
N GLN A 94 14.08 31.93 -35.90
CA GLN A 94 15.15 32.59 -35.15
C GLN A 94 16.50 32.38 -35.84
N ASP A 95 16.80 31.18 -36.33
CA ASP A 95 18.02 30.87 -37.06
C ASP A 95 18.14 31.77 -38.31
N LEU A 96 17.06 31.88 -39.09
CA LEU A 96 17.01 32.72 -40.30
C LEU A 96 17.16 34.22 -40.04
N VAL A 97 16.67 34.70 -38.89
CA VAL A 97 16.77 36.13 -38.52
C VAL A 97 18.11 36.45 -37.88
N SER A 98 18.78 35.45 -37.29
CA SER A 98 20.02 35.66 -36.56
C SER A 98 21.23 35.71 -37.49
N ASP A 99 22.07 36.73 -37.32
CA ASP A 99 23.39 36.85 -37.99
C ASP A 99 24.48 35.99 -37.29
N ILE A 100 24.10 35.09 -36.39
CA ILE A 100 25.03 34.33 -35.54
C ILE A 100 25.94 33.45 -36.41
N ASP A 101 25.36 32.76 -37.39
CA ASP A 101 26.11 31.92 -38.32
C ASP A 101 26.98 32.75 -39.28
N TYR A 102 26.55 33.96 -39.64
CA TYR A 102 27.32 34.87 -40.49
C TYR A 102 28.58 35.42 -39.80
N ARG A 103 28.52 35.64 -38.48
CA ARG A 103 29.65 36.12 -37.67
C ARG A 103 30.56 35.01 -37.18
N ASN A 104 30.23 33.75 -37.44
CA ASN A 104 31.11 32.62 -37.18
C ASN A 104 32.21 32.56 -38.24
N TYR A 105 33.25 33.38 -38.05
CA TYR A 105 34.45 33.32 -38.87
C TYR A 105 35.12 31.96 -38.66
N LEU A 106 35.11 31.10 -39.69
CA LEU A 106 36.00 29.96 -39.74
C LEU A 106 37.42 30.51 -39.92
N HIS A 107 38.23 30.39 -38.87
CA HIS A 107 39.65 30.75 -38.90
C HIS A 107 40.40 30.00 -40.01
#